data_AF-A0A429Z369-F1
#
_entry.id   AF-A0A429Z369-F1
#
_cell.length_a   1.000
_cell.length_b   1.000
_cell.length_c   1.000
_cell.angle_alpha   90.00
_cell.angle_beta   90.00
_cell.angle_gamma   90.00
#
_symmetry.space_group_name_H-M   'P 1'
#
loop_
_entity.id
_entity.type
_entity.pdbx_description
1 polymer ?
#
loop_
_entity_poly.entity_id
_entity_poly.type
_entity_poly.pdbx_seq_one_letter_code
_entity_poly.pdbx_strand_id
1 'polypeptide(L)' 'MTRLLEIAIEAARQLEPAEQDELARAIMQIVNGGDEGVYVLSDEERAAVEVGRQQAARGEFATEEEIEALFEKYAQ' A
#
# COMPACT_ATOMS: atom_id res chain seq x y z
N MET A 1 -25.79 13.94 10.75
CA MET A 1 -24.93 12.74 10.61
C MET A 1 -25.71 11.56 11.17
N THR A 2 -25.20 10.33 11.17
CA THR A 2 -25.85 9.29 11.99
C THR A 2 -25.61 9.63 13.46
N ARG A 3 -26.55 9.28 14.35
CA ARG A 3 -26.38 9.52 15.79
C ARG A 3 -25.08 8.90 16.33
N LEU A 4 -24.70 7.73 15.81
CA LEU A 4 -23.46 7.07 16.19
C LEU A 4 -22.22 7.85 15.72
N LEU A 5 -22.24 8.39 14.49
CA LEU A 5 -21.12 9.19 13.97
C LEU A 5 -20.98 10.53 14.70
N GLU A 6 -22.08 11.14 15.14
CA GLU A 6 -22.06 12.35 15.97
C GLU A 6 -21.34 12.09 17.30
N ILE A 7 -21.72 11.02 18.00
CA ILE A 7 -21.07 10.62 19.25
C ILE A 7 -19.59 10.31 19.03
N ALA A 8 -19.25 9.61 17.94
CA ALA A 8 -17.86 9.28 17.62
C ALA A 8 -17.00 10.52 17.37
N ILE A 9 -17.51 11.55 16.69
CA ILE A 9 -16.77 12.81 16.47
C ILE A 9 -16.58 13.57 17.78
N GLU A 10 -17.59 13.62 18.66
CA GLU A 10 -17.43 14.27 19.97
C GLU A 10 -16.40 13.55 20.85
N ALA A 11 -16.37 12.22 20.81
CA ALA A 11 -15.35 11.44 21.51
C ALA A 11 -13.94 11.67 20.91
N ALA A 12 -13.84 11.71 19.58
CA ALA A 12 -12.58 11.94 18.88
C ALA A 12 -11.93 13.29 19.25
N ARG A 13 -12.73 14.34 19.48
CA ARG A 13 -12.23 15.66 19.91
C ARG A 13 -11.52 15.67 21.25
N GLN A 14 -11.73 14.65 22.09
CA GLN A 14 -11.10 14.54 23.41
C GLN A 14 -9.78 13.75 23.38
N LEU A 15 -9.42 13.16 22.24
CA LEU A 15 -8.16 12.43 22.07
C LEU A 15 -6.97 13.40 21.98
N GLU A 16 -5.76 12.90 22.22
CA GLU A 16 -4.55 13.69 21.99
C GLU A 16 -4.37 13.98 20.49
N PRO A 17 -3.70 15.08 20.10
CA PRO A 17 -3.59 15.47 18.70
C PRO A 17 -3.06 14.37 17.76
N ALA A 18 -2.11 13.56 18.23
CA ALA A 18 -1.55 12.46 17.45
C ALA A 18 -2.59 11.35 17.17
N GLU A 19 -3.43 11.04 18.15
CA GLU A 19 -4.49 10.03 18.04
C GLU A 19 -5.65 10.54 17.16
N GLN A 20 -5.93 11.85 17.20
CA GLN A 20 -6.88 12.48 16.27
C GLN A 20 -6.42 12.37 14.81
N ASP A 21 -5.14 12.62 14.56
CA ASP A 21 -4.55 12.50 13.22
C ASP A 21 -4.56 11.05 12.71
N GLU A 22 -4.28 10.07 13.58
CA GLU A 22 -4.36 8.64 13.24
C GLU A 22 -5.79 8.24 12.86
N LEU A 23 -6.78 8.63 13.67
CA LEU A 23 -8.19 8.40 13.39
C LEU A 23 -8.62 9.08 12.09
N ALA A 24 -8.16 10.31 11.84
CA ALA A 24 -8.43 11.03 10.60
C ALA A 24 -7.90 10.26 9.38
N ARG A 25 -6.68 9.70 9.44
CA ARG A 25 -6.13 8.88 8.34
C ARG A 25 -7.00 7.65 8.06
N ALA A 26 -7.43 6.93 9.10
CA ALA A 26 -8.30 5.76 8.94
C ALA A 26 -9.66 6.12 8.33
N ILE A 27 -10.27 7.24 8.76
CA ILE A 27 -11.50 7.76 8.15
C ILE A 27 -11.26 8.12 6.69
N MET A 28 -10.16 8.80 6.37
CA MET A 28 -9.82 9.18 4.99
C MET A 28 -9.60 7.96 4.11
N GLN A 29 -8.98 6.88 4.60
CA GLN A 29 -8.89 5.61 3.88
C GLN A 29 -10.27 5.05 3.55
N ILE A 30 -11.19 5.04 4.51
CA ILE A 30 -12.56 4.55 4.29
C ILE A 30 -13.33 5.46 3.31
N VAL A 31 -13.22 6.78 3.46
CA VAL A 31 -13.89 7.77 2.60
C VAL A 31 -13.37 7.70 1.17
N ASN A 32 -12.07 7.49 0.99
CA ASN A 32 -11.45 7.29 -0.31
C ASN A 32 -11.74 5.89 -0.89
N GLY A 33 -12.48 5.03 -0.15
CA GLY A 33 -12.97 3.73 -0.62
C GLY A 33 -12.05 2.55 -0.31
N GLY A 34 -11.15 2.67 0.67
CA GLY A 34 -10.06 1.72 0.89
C GLY A 34 -8.98 1.75 -0.19
N ASP A 35 -9.26 2.50 -1.26
CA ASP A 35 -8.39 2.73 -2.40
C ASP A 35 -7.97 4.20 -2.35
N GLU A 36 -6.76 4.44 -1.89
CA GLU A 36 -5.94 5.42 -2.60
C GLU A 36 -5.84 4.90 -4.05
N GLY A 37 -6.86 5.22 -4.86
CA GLY A 37 -7.22 4.64 -6.17
C GLY A 37 -6.40 3.45 -6.62
N VAL A 38 -6.97 2.22 -6.66
CA VAL A 38 -6.31 1.01 -7.23
C VAL A 38 -5.43 1.44 -8.38
N TYR A 39 -4.12 1.31 -8.22
CA TYR A 39 -3.20 1.67 -9.28
C TYR A 39 -3.51 0.80 -10.49
N VAL A 40 -4.02 1.42 -11.55
CA VAL A 40 -4.29 0.73 -12.80
C VAL A 40 -3.00 0.71 -13.59
N LEU A 41 -2.37 -0.47 -13.65
CA LEU A 41 -1.21 -0.70 -14.49
C LEU A 41 -1.51 -0.23 -15.93
N SER A 42 -0.58 0.53 -16.50
CA SER A 42 -0.54 0.77 -17.94
C SER A 42 -0.38 -0.55 -18.70
N ASP A 43 -0.68 -0.53 -20.00
CA ASP A 43 -0.52 -1.71 -20.86
C ASP A 43 0.94 -2.22 -20.86
N GLU A 44 1.91 -1.29 -20.78
CA GLU A 44 3.33 -1.62 -20.71
C GLU A 44 3.69 -2.32 -19.41
N GLU A 45 3.26 -1.80 -18.26
CA GLU A 45 3.50 -2.42 -16.96
C GLU A 45 2.81 -3.78 -16.84
N ARG A 46 1.59 -3.89 -17.35
CA ARG A 46 0.85 -5.17 -17.39
C ARG A 46 1.59 -6.20 -18.23
N ALA A 47 2.15 -5.79 -19.37
CA ALA A 47 2.96 -6.67 -20.21
C ALA A 47 4.25 -7.10 -19.49
N ALA A 48 4.93 -6.19 -18.79
CA ALA A 48 6.13 -6.50 -18.01
C ALA A 48 5.85 -7.52 -16.90
N VAL A 49 4.73 -7.38 -16.18
CA VAL A 49 4.30 -8.34 -15.16
C VAL A 49 4.06 -9.72 -15.78
N GLU A 50 3.40 -9.78 -16.93
CA GLU A 50 3.12 -11.06 -17.60
C GLU A 50 4.40 -11.76 -18.07
N VAL A 51 5.41 -11.01 -18.56
CA VAL A 51 6.74 -11.56 -18.86
C VAL A 51 7.36 -12.18 -17.61
N GLY A 52 7.36 -11.47 -16.48
CA GLY A 52 7.89 -11.97 -15.21
C GLY A 52 7.17 -13.24 -14.72
N ARG A 53 5.84 -13.33 -14.89
CA ARG A 53 5.07 -14.53 -14.55
C ARG A 53 5.47 -15.74 -15.40
N GLN A 54 5.76 -15.53 -16.67
CA GLN A 54 6.22 -16.61 -17.56
C GLN A 54 7.63 -17.07 -17.22
N GLN A 55 8.53 -16.14 -16.85
CA GLN A 55 9.87 -16.46 -16.35
C GLN A 55 9.79 -17.30 -15.07
N ALA A 56 8.97 -16.87 -14.10
CA ALA A 56 8.73 -17.60 -12.86
C ALA A 56 8.17 -19.01 -13.10
N ALA A 57 7.25 -19.18 -14.05
CA ALA A 57 6.72 -20.49 -14.42
C ALA A 57 7.79 -21.43 -15.02
N ARG A 58 8.85 -20.88 -15.61
CA ARG A 58 10.02 -21.62 -16.11
C ARG A 58 11.14 -21.76 -15.07
N GLY A 59 10.98 -21.19 -13.88
CA GLY A 59 12.01 -21.19 -12.84
C GLY A 59 13.18 -20.24 -13.11
N GLU A 60 12.99 -19.26 -13.99
CA GLU A 60 14.00 -18.25 -14.34
C GLU A 60 14.06 -17.15 -13.26
N PHE A 61 14.54 -17.52 -12.08
CA PHE A 61 14.84 -16.60 -11.00
C PHE A 61 16.33 -16.26 -10.98
N ALA A 62 16.67 -15.10 -10.42
CA ALA A 62 18.05 -14.76 -10.10
C ALA A 62 18.64 -15.78 -9.12
N THR A 63 19.93 -16.04 -9.21
CA THR A 63 20.63 -16.89 -8.24
C THR A 63 20.82 -16.17 -6.91
N GLU A 64 21.17 -16.92 -5.87
CA GLU A 64 21.42 -16.36 -4.54
C GLU A 64 22.60 -15.37 -4.58
N GLU A 65 23.65 -15.69 -5.35
CA GLU A 65 24.82 -14.83 -5.53
C GLU A 65 24.48 -13.52 -6.27
N GLU A 66 23.56 -13.57 -7.24
CA GLU A 66 23.09 -12.38 -7.96
C GLU A 66 22.28 -11.45 -7.05
N ILE A 67 21.46 -12.02 -6.16
CA ILE A 67 20.69 -11.26 -5.16
C ILE A 67 21.60 -10.66 -4.09
N GLU A 68 22.60 -11.41 -3.61
CA GLU A 68 23.59 -10.91 -2.65
C GLU A 68 24.36 -9.71 -3.22
N ALA A 69 24.89 -9.83 -4.45
CA ALA A 69 25.58 -8.74 -5.13
C ALA A 69 24.68 -7.51 -5.37
N LEU A 70 23.38 -7.73 -5.62
CA LEU A 70 22.41 -6.64 -5.76
C LEU A 70 22.24 -5.88 -4.43
N PHE A 71 22.08 -6.60 -3.32
CA PHE A 71 21.94 -5.98 -2.00
C PHE A 71 23.22 -5.26 -1.57
N GLU A 72 24.41 -5.83 -1.79
CA GLU A 72 25.68 -5.14 -1.52
C GLU A 72 25.79 -3.82 -2.28
N LYS A 73 25.31 -3.79 -3.53
CA LYS A 73 25.37 -2.59 -4.38
C LYS A 73 24.40 -1.48 -3.95
N TYR A 74 23.24 -1.82 -3.38
CA TYR A 74 22.15 -0.87 -3.12
C TYR A 74 21.73 -0.75 -1.65
N ALA A 75 22.39 -1.43 -0.72
CA ALA A 75 22.23 -1.21 0.71
C ALA A 75 22.80 0.17 1.09
N GLN A 76 21.95 1.20 1.02
CA GLN A 76 22.18 2.53 1.61
C GLN A 76 21.41 2.65 2.93
#